data_AF-A0A3L7ZPX3-F1
#
_entry.id   AF-A0A3L7ZPX3-F1
#
_cell.length_a   1.000
_cell.length_b   1.000
_cell.length_c   1.000
_cell.angle_alpha   90.00
_cell.angle_beta   90.00
_cell.angle_gamma   90.00
#
_symmetry.space_group_name_H-M   'P 1'
#
loop_
_entity.id
_entity.type
_entity.pdbx_description
1 polymer ?
#
loop_
_entity_poly.entity_id
_entity_poly.type
_entity_poly.pdbx_seq_one_letter_code
_entity_poly.pdbx_strand_id
1 'polypeptide(L)'
;MLDRVKDYYNLKTNSELADFMGVSKSTISNWYARNSIDYDILFTRCTDANLNWLITGEQNPVNESVKNEDITETDSLPFTENPSDDFIERKHFSGYFALYEYLARKSSYSEIKKQYEDIISDLYFAYHYTSYYDSSERFNNEYIKFKKGELSKKDLLTSFNEIVEKNKKLFTILEPYVDILHELYQKLDKFNDENDNLFSKVFITDIDK
;
A
#
# COMPACT_ATOMS: atom_id res chain seq x y z
N MET A 1 -15.58 -16.43 -14.87
CA MET A 1 -15.70 -14.96 -15.03
C MET A 1 -15.70 -14.54 -16.49
N LEU A 2 -14.68 -14.85 -17.29
CA LEU A 2 -14.64 -14.52 -18.73
C LEU A 2 -15.86 -15.05 -19.51
N ASP A 3 -16.32 -16.26 -19.20
CA ASP A 3 -17.55 -16.80 -19.81
C ASP A 3 -18.80 -16.00 -19.42
N ARG A 4 -18.90 -15.52 -18.18
CA ARG A 4 -20.01 -14.65 -17.77
C ARG A 4 -20.01 -13.32 -18.52
N VAL A 5 -18.82 -12.77 -18.82
CA VAL A 5 -18.72 -11.58 -19.68
C VAL A 5 -19.23 -11.89 -21.08
N LYS A 6 -18.82 -13.04 -21.64
CA LYS A 6 -19.29 -13.47 -22.96
C LYS A 6 -20.80 -13.64 -22.99
N ASP A 7 -21.36 -14.27 -21.97
CA ASP A 7 -22.81 -14.51 -21.88
C ASP A 7 -23.57 -13.19 -21.76
N TYR A 8 -23.11 -12.25 -20.94
CA TYR A 8 -23.76 -10.96 -20.74
C TYR A 8 -23.78 -10.09 -21.99
N TYR A 9 -22.62 -9.97 -22.67
CA TYR A 9 -22.50 -9.17 -23.90
C TYR A 9 -22.80 -9.97 -25.17
N ASN A 10 -23.30 -11.20 -25.04
CA ASN A 10 -23.64 -12.10 -26.14
C ASN A 10 -22.47 -12.31 -27.14
N LEU A 11 -21.25 -12.46 -26.61
CA LEU A 11 -20.01 -12.68 -27.35
C LEU A 11 -19.80 -14.20 -27.53
N LYS A 12 -19.86 -14.68 -28.76
CA LYS A 12 -19.84 -16.11 -29.08
C LYS A 12 -18.43 -16.67 -29.12
N THR A 13 -17.44 -15.84 -29.44
CA THR A 13 -16.08 -16.29 -29.67
C THR A 13 -15.07 -15.56 -28.78
N ASN A 14 -13.92 -16.21 -28.53
CA ASN A 14 -12.81 -15.56 -27.84
C ASN A 14 -12.20 -14.42 -28.67
N SER A 15 -12.44 -14.40 -29.99
CA SER A 15 -12.11 -13.27 -30.84
C SER A 15 -12.97 -12.06 -30.50
N GLU A 16 -14.29 -12.24 -30.45
CA GLU A 16 -15.22 -11.16 -30.09
C GLU A 16 -14.97 -10.64 -28.67
N LEU A 17 -14.61 -11.52 -27.73
CA LEU A 17 -14.19 -11.11 -26.39
C LEU A 17 -12.89 -10.29 -26.41
N ALA A 18 -11.90 -10.68 -27.21
CA ALA A 18 -10.66 -9.93 -27.35
C ALA A 18 -10.91 -8.53 -27.93
N ASP A 19 -11.75 -8.44 -28.96
CA ASP A 19 -12.13 -7.20 -29.62
C ASP A 19 -12.91 -6.28 -28.65
N PHE A 20 -13.87 -6.83 -27.90
CA PHE A 20 -14.64 -6.10 -26.88
C PHE A 20 -13.74 -5.55 -25.76
N MET A 21 -12.79 -6.37 -25.29
CA MET A 21 -11.85 -5.99 -24.24
C MET A 21 -10.76 -5.02 -24.72
N GLY A 22 -10.52 -4.94 -26.03
CA GLY A 22 -9.43 -4.16 -26.62
C GLY A 22 -8.04 -4.78 -26.38
N VAL A 23 -7.95 -6.11 -26.34
CA VAL A 23 -6.69 -6.87 -26.15
C VAL A 23 -6.49 -7.89 -27.26
N SER A 24 -5.31 -8.51 -27.33
CA SER A 24 -5.05 -9.57 -28.31
C SER A 24 -5.77 -10.88 -27.93
N LYS A 25 -6.03 -11.74 -28.93
CA LYS A 25 -6.57 -13.09 -28.71
C LYS A 25 -5.67 -13.95 -27.83
N SER A 26 -4.35 -13.76 -27.94
CA SER A 26 -3.38 -14.46 -27.08
C SER A 26 -3.51 -14.04 -25.62
N THR A 27 -3.80 -12.76 -25.33
CA THR A 27 -4.09 -12.28 -23.97
C THR A 27 -5.33 -12.96 -23.40
N ILE A 28 -6.42 -13.05 -24.17
CA ILE A 28 -7.63 -13.78 -23.73
C ILE A 28 -7.33 -15.26 -23.46
N SER A 29 -6.60 -15.95 -24.34
CA SER A 29 -6.20 -17.35 -24.11
C SER A 29 -5.38 -17.52 -22.83
N ASN A 30 -4.46 -16.60 -22.55
CA ASN A 30 -3.65 -16.60 -21.32
C ASN A 30 -4.51 -16.38 -20.07
N TRP A 31 -5.49 -15.48 -20.14
CA TRP A 31 -6.44 -15.22 -19.05
C TRP A 31 -7.29 -16.44 -18.72
N TYR A 32 -7.80 -17.17 -19.73
CA TYR A 32 -8.48 -18.45 -19.52
C TYR A 32 -7.57 -19.49 -18.86
N ALA A 33 -6.34 -19.65 -19.37
CA ALA A 33 -5.40 -20.65 -18.85
C ALA A 33 -4.99 -20.40 -17.38
N ARG A 34 -4.95 -19.14 -16.97
CA ARG A 34 -4.58 -18.72 -15.61
C ARG A 34 -5.79 -18.49 -14.70
N ASN A 35 -7.00 -18.67 -15.21
CA ASN A 35 -8.24 -18.32 -14.53
C ASN A 35 -8.21 -16.89 -13.93
N SER A 36 -7.72 -15.93 -14.71
CA SER A 36 -7.50 -14.54 -14.30
C SER A 36 -8.08 -13.57 -15.31
N ILE A 37 -8.28 -12.30 -14.93
CA ILE A 37 -8.60 -11.22 -15.87
C ILE A 37 -7.88 -9.94 -15.41
N ASP A 38 -7.59 -9.05 -16.34
CA ASP A 38 -7.23 -7.68 -15.99
C ASP A 38 -8.48 -6.92 -15.53
N TYR A 39 -8.51 -6.59 -14.24
CA TYR A 39 -9.65 -5.94 -13.61
C TYR A 39 -9.85 -4.50 -14.10
N ASP A 40 -8.80 -3.79 -14.55
CA ASP A 40 -8.97 -2.46 -15.14
C ASP A 40 -9.78 -2.52 -16.41
N ILE A 41 -9.45 -3.49 -17.25
CA ILE A 41 -10.14 -3.72 -18.50
C ILE A 41 -11.57 -4.16 -18.20
N LEU A 42 -11.77 -5.00 -17.19
CA LEU A 42 -13.09 -5.42 -16.74
C LEU A 42 -13.97 -4.22 -16.32
N PHE A 43 -13.49 -3.38 -15.41
CA PHE A 43 -14.24 -2.23 -14.90
C PHE A 43 -14.49 -1.15 -15.96
N THR A 44 -13.53 -0.95 -16.87
CA THR A 44 -13.67 0.03 -17.95
C THR A 44 -14.64 -0.43 -19.02
N ARG A 45 -14.66 -1.73 -19.34
CA ARG A 45 -15.46 -2.27 -20.45
C ARG A 45 -16.85 -2.75 -20.01
N CYS A 46 -17.01 -3.16 -18.75
CA CYS A 46 -18.24 -3.79 -18.27
C CYS A 46 -19.04 -2.87 -17.32
N THR A 47 -19.39 -1.67 -17.76
CA THR A 47 -20.01 -0.63 -16.91
C THR A 47 -21.51 -0.86 -16.66
N ASP A 48 -22.20 -1.55 -17.55
CA ASP A 48 -23.63 -1.85 -17.50
C ASP A 48 -23.95 -3.18 -16.81
N ALA A 49 -22.96 -4.07 -16.67
CA ALA A 49 -23.12 -5.35 -15.98
C ALA A 49 -23.00 -5.19 -14.46
N ASN A 50 -23.81 -5.96 -13.72
CA ASN A 50 -23.64 -6.08 -12.26
C ASN A 50 -22.32 -6.78 -11.96
N LEU A 51 -21.40 -6.00 -11.41
CA LEU A 51 -20.05 -6.43 -11.13
C LEU A 51 -19.98 -7.53 -10.05
N ASN A 52 -20.94 -7.58 -9.11
CA ASN A 52 -21.03 -8.67 -8.14
C ASN A 52 -21.29 -9.98 -8.88
N TRP A 53 -22.32 -10.00 -9.73
CA TRP A 53 -22.64 -11.15 -10.56
C TRP A 53 -21.47 -11.54 -11.47
N LEU A 54 -20.74 -10.56 -12.00
CA LEU A 54 -19.59 -10.82 -12.86
C LEU A 54 -18.44 -11.51 -12.12
N ILE A 55 -18.12 -11.05 -10.90
CA ILE A 55 -17.00 -11.53 -10.07
C ILE A 55 -17.37 -12.81 -9.31
N THR A 56 -18.50 -12.82 -8.60
CA THR A 56 -18.90 -13.94 -7.73
C THR A 56 -19.80 -14.94 -8.47
N GLY A 57 -20.63 -14.47 -9.40
CA GLY A 57 -21.69 -15.29 -10.02
C GLY A 57 -23.01 -15.24 -9.27
N GLU A 58 -23.08 -14.47 -8.20
CA GLU A 58 -24.25 -14.32 -7.35
C GLU A 58 -24.97 -13.01 -7.68
N GLN A 59 -26.29 -12.95 -7.44
CA GLN A 59 -27.18 -11.81 -7.75
C GLN A 59 -27.59 -11.69 -9.24
N ASN A 60 -28.42 -10.68 -9.56
CA ASN A 60 -28.91 -10.41 -10.91
C ASN A 60 -27.83 -9.74 -11.79
N PRO A 61 -27.76 -10.07 -13.10
CA PRO A 61 -26.70 -9.62 -14.00
C PRO A 61 -26.78 -8.14 -14.39
N VAL A 62 -27.90 -7.47 -14.16
CA VAL A 62 -28.12 -6.07 -14.55
C VAL A 62 -27.89 -5.15 -13.36
N ASN A 63 -27.15 -4.06 -13.55
CA ASN A 63 -27.02 -3.00 -12.55
C ASN A 63 -28.39 -2.31 -12.35
N GLU A 64 -29.07 -2.60 -11.23
CA GLU A 64 -30.10 -1.71 -10.72
C GLU A 64 -29.40 -0.43 -10.27
N SER A 65 -29.61 0.64 -11.03
CA SER A 65 -28.88 1.92 -10.96
C SER A 65 -28.68 2.43 -9.53
N VAL A 66 -27.45 2.31 -9.01
CA VAL A 66 -26.96 3.23 -7.98
C VAL A 66 -26.55 4.49 -8.74
N LYS A 67 -27.19 5.62 -8.41
CA LYS A 67 -26.87 6.93 -8.99
C LYS A 67 -25.37 7.18 -8.80
N ASN A 68 -24.70 7.47 -9.91
CA ASN A 68 -23.33 7.97 -9.91
C ASN A 68 -23.30 9.31 -9.19
N GLU A 69 -22.91 9.31 -7.92
CA GLU A 69 -22.45 10.52 -7.23
C GLU A 69 -20.96 10.30 -6.89
N ASP A 70 -20.15 11.17 -7.49
CA ASP A 70 -18.77 11.55 -7.17
C ASP A 70 -17.66 10.50 -7.23
N ILE A 71 -17.13 10.31 -8.45
CA ILE A 71 -15.68 10.17 -8.65
C ILE A 71 -15.15 11.58 -8.87
N THR A 72 -14.91 12.32 -7.79
CA THR A 72 -14.21 13.61 -7.87
C THR A 72 -12.70 13.36 -7.98
N GLU A 73 -12.11 13.86 -9.07
CA GLU A 73 -10.69 14.20 -9.18
C GLU A 73 -10.22 14.98 -7.94
N THR A 74 -9.38 14.37 -7.09
CA THR A 74 -8.47 14.99 -6.10
C THR A 74 -7.74 13.82 -5.42
N ASP A 75 -6.41 13.71 -5.32
CA ASP A 75 -5.45 14.73 -4.97
C ASP A 75 -4.08 14.50 -5.64
N SER A 76 -3.51 15.61 -6.10
CA SER A 76 -2.12 15.70 -6.54
C SER A 76 -1.22 15.69 -5.31
N LEU A 77 -0.58 14.56 -4.99
CA LEU A 77 0.51 14.53 -4.01
C LEU A 77 1.80 15.09 -4.64
N PRO A 78 2.63 15.85 -3.88
CA PRO A 78 3.79 16.53 -4.42
C PRO A 78 4.91 15.54 -4.80
N PHE A 79 5.58 15.88 -5.90
CA PHE A 79 6.76 15.24 -6.48
C PHE A 79 7.83 14.79 -5.46
N THR A 80 8.43 13.62 -5.70
CA THR A 80 9.89 13.49 -5.66
C THR A 80 10.38 12.78 -6.92
N GLU A 81 11.38 13.37 -7.57
CA GLU A 81 11.99 12.87 -8.81
C GLU A 81 12.82 11.62 -8.53
N ASN A 82 12.36 10.46 -9.01
CA ASN A 82 13.24 9.41 -9.52
C ASN A 82 12.48 8.57 -10.56
N PRO A 83 12.56 8.93 -11.86
CA PRO A 83 11.73 8.32 -12.88
C PRO A 83 12.46 7.16 -13.56
N SER A 84 12.28 5.92 -13.08
CA SER A 84 12.51 4.76 -13.96
C SER A 84 11.74 3.47 -13.65
N ASP A 85 11.11 3.31 -12.49
CA ASP A 85 10.22 2.14 -12.22
C ASP A 85 8.72 2.48 -12.13
N ASP A 86 8.41 3.78 -12.00
CA ASP A 86 7.10 4.32 -11.65
C ASP A 86 6.05 4.21 -12.79
N PHE A 87 6.44 3.87 -14.02
CA PHE A 87 5.47 3.75 -15.13
C PHE A 87 4.88 2.34 -15.29
N ILE A 88 5.61 1.29 -14.88
CA ILE A 88 5.11 -0.10 -14.96
C ILE A 88 4.28 -0.44 -13.71
N GLU A 89 4.60 0.11 -12.54
CA GLU A 89 3.83 -0.12 -11.31
C GLU A 89 2.42 0.49 -11.36
N ARG A 90 2.25 1.69 -11.94
CA ARG A 90 0.95 2.38 -11.97
C ARG A 90 -0.16 1.64 -12.72
N LYS A 91 0.18 0.87 -13.77
CA LYS A 91 -0.79 0.11 -14.56
C LYS A 91 -1.22 -1.20 -13.90
N HIS A 92 -0.39 -1.77 -13.02
CA HIS A 92 -0.75 -2.92 -12.19
C HIS A 92 -1.55 -2.51 -10.95
N PHE A 93 -1.37 -1.26 -10.50
CA PHE A 93 -2.07 -0.73 -9.34
C PHE A 93 -3.55 -0.49 -9.60
N SER A 94 -3.95 -0.04 -10.79
CA SER A 94 -5.34 0.39 -11.06
C SER A 94 -6.37 -0.75 -10.89
N GLY A 95 -6.10 -1.96 -11.39
CA GLY A 95 -7.10 -3.04 -11.40
C GLY A 95 -7.23 -3.71 -10.04
N TYR A 96 -6.10 -3.88 -9.36
CA TYR A 96 -6.05 -4.28 -7.96
C TYR A 96 -6.77 -3.24 -7.08
N PHE A 97 -6.44 -1.96 -7.25
CA PHE A 97 -7.00 -0.87 -6.46
C PHE A 97 -8.52 -0.76 -6.69
N ALA A 98 -8.98 -0.82 -7.94
CA ALA A 98 -10.39 -0.76 -8.26
C ALA A 98 -11.17 -1.96 -7.69
N LEU A 99 -10.58 -3.17 -7.71
CA LEU A 99 -11.19 -4.34 -7.07
C LEU A 99 -11.22 -4.19 -5.54
N TYR A 100 -10.14 -3.73 -4.94
CA TYR A 100 -10.06 -3.45 -3.51
C TYR A 100 -11.09 -2.41 -3.07
N GLU A 101 -11.19 -1.28 -3.78
CA GLU A 101 -12.19 -0.24 -3.55
C GLU A 101 -13.61 -0.77 -3.67
N TYR A 102 -13.86 -1.61 -4.67
CA TYR A 102 -15.16 -2.25 -4.85
C TYR A 102 -15.56 -3.12 -3.66
N LEU A 103 -14.64 -4.01 -3.24
CA LEU A 103 -14.88 -4.93 -2.11
C LEU A 103 -14.97 -4.16 -0.77
N ALA A 104 -14.19 -3.10 -0.60
CA ALA A 104 -14.24 -2.22 0.56
C ALA A 104 -15.62 -1.54 0.70
N ARG A 105 -16.19 -1.04 -0.41
CA ARG A 105 -17.54 -0.44 -0.41
C ARG A 105 -18.64 -1.44 -0.09
N LYS A 106 -18.50 -2.70 -0.52
CA LYS A 106 -19.50 -3.75 -0.27
C LYS A 106 -19.48 -4.31 1.15
N SER A 107 -18.34 -4.27 1.82
CA SER A 107 -18.15 -4.81 3.18
C SER A 107 -18.40 -3.80 4.30
N SER A 108 -18.96 -2.61 3.99
CA SER A 108 -18.98 -1.43 4.89
C SER A 108 -17.60 -0.94 5.35
N TYR A 109 -16.51 -1.58 4.92
CA TYR A 109 -15.15 -1.17 5.26
C TYR A 109 -14.83 0.26 4.78
N SER A 110 -15.43 0.69 3.67
CA SER A 110 -15.29 2.08 3.18
C SER A 110 -15.68 3.15 4.21
N GLU A 111 -16.54 2.84 5.19
CA GLU A 111 -16.98 3.78 6.22
C GLU A 111 -15.86 4.15 7.20
N ILE A 112 -14.98 3.18 7.50
CA ILE A 112 -13.84 3.38 8.42
C ILE A 112 -12.51 3.51 7.69
N LYS A 113 -12.46 3.11 6.41
CA LYS A 113 -11.24 3.01 5.60
C LYS A 113 -10.40 4.29 5.63
N LYS A 114 -11.01 5.44 5.37
CA LYS A 114 -10.28 6.71 5.35
C LYS A 114 -9.60 6.99 6.69
N GLN A 115 -10.34 6.83 7.80
CA GLN A 115 -9.79 7.03 9.14
C GLN A 115 -8.67 6.04 9.45
N TYR A 116 -8.82 4.78 9.01
CA TYR A 116 -7.77 3.77 9.15
C TYR A 116 -6.52 4.12 8.33
N GLU A 117 -6.67 4.56 7.08
CA GLU A 117 -5.56 4.98 6.20
C GLU A 117 -4.83 6.20 6.76
N ASP A 118 -5.55 7.16 7.34
CA ASP A 118 -4.98 8.32 8.03
C ASP A 118 -4.10 7.86 9.22
N ILE A 119 -4.61 6.96 10.06
CA ILE A 119 -3.86 6.40 11.20
C ILE A 119 -2.60 5.66 10.73
N ILE A 120 -2.72 4.81 9.71
CA ILE A 120 -1.58 4.06 9.18
C ILE A 120 -0.52 5.00 8.60
N SER A 121 -0.95 6.05 7.90
CA SER A 121 -0.05 7.07 7.34
C SER A 121 0.71 7.80 8.44
N ASP A 122 0.01 8.24 9.49
CA ASP A 122 0.63 8.91 10.64
C ASP A 122 1.66 8.02 11.35
N LEU A 123 1.33 6.74 11.57
CA LEU A 123 2.26 5.76 12.16
C LEU A 123 3.49 5.54 11.25
N TYR A 124 3.27 5.41 9.95
CA TYR A 124 4.34 5.25 8.97
C TYR A 124 5.31 6.43 8.98
N PHE A 125 4.79 7.67 8.91
CA PHE A 125 5.63 8.87 8.92
C PHE A 125 6.33 9.07 10.26
N ALA A 126 5.66 8.78 11.39
CA ALA A 126 6.28 8.82 12.71
C ALA A 126 7.48 7.85 12.81
N TYR A 127 7.30 6.60 12.40
CA TYR A 127 8.39 5.62 12.33
C TYR A 127 9.52 6.07 11.40
N HIS A 128 9.18 6.55 10.20
CA HIS A 128 10.17 6.93 9.20
C HIS A 128 11.02 8.12 9.67
N TYR A 129 10.40 9.18 10.21
CA TYR A 129 11.13 10.35 10.70
C TYR A 129 11.97 10.02 11.93
N THR A 130 11.45 9.25 12.88
CA THR A 130 12.21 8.87 14.06
C THR A 130 13.43 8.02 13.69
N SER A 131 13.28 7.07 12.77
CA SER A 131 14.37 6.24 12.25
C SER A 131 15.40 7.06 11.46
N TYR A 132 14.98 8.05 10.68
CA TYR A 132 15.88 8.93 9.91
C TYR A 132 16.83 9.77 10.79
N TYR A 133 16.38 10.11 12.00
CA TYR A 133 17.19 10.82 12.98
C TYR A 133 17.93 9.88 13.93
N ASP A 134 17.58 8.59 13.97
CA ASP A 134 18.33 7.62 14.78
C ASP A 134 19.82 7.57 14.37
N SER A 135 20.65 7.52 15.40
CA SER A 135 22.02 8.04 15.39
C SER A 135 23.08 7.07 14.87
N SER A 136 22.76 5.78 14.81
CA SER A 136 23.75 4.74 14.52
C SER A 136 24.26 4.84 13.08
N GLU A 137 23.36 4.98 12.11
CA GLU A 137 23.72 5.06 10.68
C GLU A 137 24.41 6.38 10.33
N ARG A 138 23.92 7.50 10.86
CA ARG A 138 24.52 8.82 10.67
C ARG A 138 25.94 8.88 11.22
N PHE A 139 26.14 8.37 12.42
CA PHE A 139 27.48 8.31 13.00
C PHE A 139 28.39 7.36 12.25
N ASN A 140 27.89 6.21 11.78
CA ASN A 140 28.65 5.26 10.98
C ASN A 140 29.24 5.91 9.72
N ASN A 141 28.47 6.74 9.03
CA ASN A 141 28.94 7.46 7.85
C ASN A 141 30.11 8.43 8.17
N GLU A 142 30.02 9.18 9.27
CA GLU A 142 31.10 10.09 9.70
C GLU A 142 32.33 9.32 10.20
N TYR A 143 32.13 8.19 10.87
CA TYR A 143 33.20 7.29 11.31
C TYR A 143 33.97 6.68 10.12
N ILE A 144 33.27 6.31 9.05
CA ILE A 144 33.90 5.80 7.82
C ILE A 144 34.81 6.89 7.20
N LYS A 145 34.37 8.15 7.14
CA LYS A 145 35.21 9.27 6.64
C LYS A 145 36.44 9.49 7.54
N PHE A 146 36.25 9.45 8.85
CA PHE A 146 37.35 9.54 9.81
C PHE A 146 38.40 8.42 9.60
N LYS A 147 37.95 7.17 9.41
CA LYS A 147 38.81 6.02 9.10
C LYS A 147 39.65 6.20 7.83
N LYS A 148 39.12 6.92 6.84
CA LYS A 148 39.80 7.22 5.58
C LYS A 148 40.75 8.43 5.67
N GLY A 149 40.79 9.12 6.82
CA GLY A 149 41.56 10.35 6.99
C GLY A 149 40.91 11.57 6.34
N GLU A 150 39.65 11.46 5.90
CA GLU A 150 38.87 12.53 5.26
C GLU A 150 38.22 13.47 6.30
N LEU A 151 38.20 13.06 7.56
CA LEU A 151 37.61 13.80 8.68
C LEU A 151 38.59 13.85 9.85
N SER A 152 38.76 15.01 10.49
CA SER A 152 39.60 15.11 11.68
C SER A 152 38.88 14.56 12.92
N LYS A 153 39.62 14.22 13.98
CA LYS A 153 39.04 13.82 15.27
C LYS A 153 38.15 14.92 15.86
N LYS A 154 38.51 16.19 15.66
CA LYS A 154 37.74 17.35 16.13
C LYS A 154 36.40 17.46 15.39
N ASP A 155 36.43 17.26 14.08
CA ASP A 155 35.22 17.35 13.25
C ASP A 155 34.29 16.17 13.51
N LEU A 156 34.83 14.95 13.68
CA LEU A 156 34.06 13.78 14.11
C LEU A 156 33.33 14.03 15.44
N LEU A 157 34.01 14.62 16.43
CA LEU A 157 33.40 14.96 17.72
C LEU A 157 32.31 16.03 17.56
N THR A 158 32.52 17.00 16.68
CA THR A 158 31.52 18.03 16.37
C THR A 158 30.27 17.40 15.76
N SER A 159 30.42 16.56 14.74
CA SER A 159 29.31 15.85 14.10
C SER A 159 28.58 14.93 15.08
N PHE A 160 29.29 14.24 15.96
CA PHE A 160 28.66 13.43 17.00
C PHE A 160 27.81 14.28 17.95
N ASN A 161 28.32 15.42 18.42
CA ASN A 161 27.55 16.31 19.28
C ASN A 161 26.31 16.86 18.58
N GLU A 162 26.39 17.19 17.28
CA GLU A 162 25.21 17.60 16.50
C GLU A 162 24.15 16.50 16.39
N ILE A 163 24.57 15.24 16.24
CA ILE A 163 23.66 14.07 16.25
C ILE A 163 22.99 13.96 17.63
N VAL A 164 23.77 14.05 18.72
CA VAL A 164 23.25 14.00 20.09
C VAL A 164 22.23 15.12 20.36
N GLU A 165 22.49 16.35 19.93
CA GLU A 165 21.55 17.46 20.12
C GLU A 165 20.25 17.29 19.33
N LYS A 166 20.30 16.69 18.14
CA LYS A 166 19.08 16.33 17.38
C LYS A 166 18.29 15.22 18.10
N ASN A 167 18.98 14.21 18.62
CA ASN A 167 18.34 13.12 19.37
C ASN A 167 17.67 13.62 20.65
N LYS A 168 18.31 14.52 21.40
CA LYS A 168 17.69 15.13 22.59
C LYS A 168 16.40 15.87 22.24
N LYS A 169 16.41 16.66 21.16
CA LYS A 169 15.19 17.36 20.70
C LYS A 169 14.10 16.38 20.29
N LEU A 170 14.45 15.31 19.59
CA LEU A 170 13.50 14.26 19.22
C LEU A 170 12.95 13.55 20.46
N PHE A 171 13.81 13.22 21.42
CA PHE A 171 13.39 12.63 22.69
C PHE A 171 12.38 13.52 23.43
N THR A 172 12.61 14.83 23.53
CA THR A 172 11.65 15.76 24.16
C THR A 172 10.29 15.78 23.45
N ILE A 173 10.24 15.53 22.13
CA ILE A 173 8.98 15.43 21.39
C ILE A 173 8.25 14.12 21.71
N LEU A 174 8.99 13.00 21.83
CA LEU A 174 8.45 11.65 21.99
C LEU A 174 8.16 11.28 23.44
N GLU A 175 8.91 11.82 24.40
CA GLU A 175 8.84 11.51 25.83
C GLU A 175 7.41 11.57 26.39
N PRO A 176 6.58 12.57 26.06
CA PRO A 176 5.19 12.63 26.56
C PRO A 176 4.28 11.50 26.07
N TYR A 177 4.68 10.77 25.02
CA TYR A 177 3.87 9.74 24.37
C TYR A 177 4.36 8.31 24.66
N VAL A 178 5.39 8.13 25.50
CA VAL A 178 6.00 6.81 25.78
C VAL A 178 4.96 5.79 26.24
N ASP A 179 4.11 6.15 27.18
CA ASP A 179 3.08 5.24 27.71
C ASP A 179 2.05 4.87 26.64
N ILE A 180 1.63 5.85 25.82
CA ILE A 180 0.67 5.64 24.72
C ILE A 180 1.26 4.72 23.66
N LEU A 181 2.53 4.94 23.28
CA LEU A 181 3.23 4.11 22.31
C LEU A 181 3.42 2.68 22.82
N HIS A 182 3.73 2.53 24.11
CA HIS A 182 3.86 1.22 24.73
C HIS A 182 2.52 0.47 24.76
N GLU A 183 1.44 1.14 25.16
CA GLU A 183 0.09 0.56 25.13
C GLU A 183 -0.35 0.17 23.72
N LEU A 184 -0.08 1.02 22.72
CA LEU A 184 -0.36 0.73 21.31
C LEU A 184 0.40 -0.51 20.85
N TYR A 185 1.71 -0.59 21.12
CA TYR A 185 2.53 -1.74 20.78
C TYR A 185 1.97 -3.03 21.38
N GLN A 186 1.65 -3.05 22.69
CA GLN A 186 1.10 -4.23 23.35
C GLN A 186 -0.22 -4.70 22.71
N LYS A 187 -1.10 -3.77 22.31
CA LYS A 187 -2.36 -4.11 21.64
C LYS A 187 -2.12 -4.69 20.25
N LEU A 188 -1.18 -4.12 19.49
CA LEU A 188 -0.83 -4.61 18.15
C LEU A 188 -0.13 -5.97 18.20
N ASP A 189 0.73 -6.19 19.19
CA ASP A 189 1.42 -7.47 19.42
C ASP A 189 0.41 -8.57 19.74
N LYS A 190 -0.53 -8.30 20.66
CA LYS A 190 -1.64 -9.21 20.94
C LYS A 190 -2.52 -9.47 19.71
N PHE A 191 -2.87 -8.44 18.95
CA PHE A 191 -3.64 -8.60 17.72
C PHE A 191 -2.90 -9.47 16.70
N ASN A 192 -1.59 -9.28 16.54
CA ASN A 192 -0.75 -10.12 15.70
C ASN A 192 -0.82 -11.59 16.14
N ASP A 193 -0.65 -11.87 17.44
CA ASP A 193 -0.69 -13.23 17.97
C ASP A 193 -2.04 -13.93 17.78
N GLU A 194 -3.13 -13.18 17.85
CA GLU A 194 -4.50 -13.69 17.70
C GLU A 194 -4.91 -13.97 16.24
N ASN A 195 -4.22 -13.38 15.25
CA ASN A 195 -4.61 -13.48 13.84
C ASN A 195 -3.58 -14.27 13.02
N ASP A 196 -2.47 -13.63 12.70
CA ASP A 196 -1.53 -14.13 11.69
C ASP A 196 -0.21 -14.62 12.28
N ASN A 197 0.05 -14.31 13.56
CA ASN A 197 1.27 -14.65 14.30
C ASN A 197 2.56 -14.39 13.49
N LEU A 198 2.56 -13.27 12.74
CA LEU A 198 3.55 -12.93 11.72
C LEU A 198 4.97 -12.83 12.29
N PHE A 199 5.06 -12.43 13.56
CA PHE A 199 6.31 -12.10 14.24
C PHE A 199 6.67 -13.07 15.37
N SER A 200 6.23 -14.33 15.32
CA SER A 200 6.63 -15.32 16.33
C SER A 200 8.16 -15.42 16.49
N LYS A 201 8.67 -14.79 17.56
CA LYS A 201 10.02 -14.92 18.16
C LYS A 201 11.24 -14.27 17.48
N VAL A 202 11.21 -13.00 17.06
CA VAL A 202 12.45 -12.36 16.54
C VAL A 202 12.92 -11.08 17.26
N PHE A 203 12.14 -10.39 18.10
CA PHE A 203 12.61 -9.11 18.68
C PHE A 203 12.48 -8.97 20.21
N ILE A 204 12.76 -10.04 20.97
CA ILE A 204 13.04 -9.95 22.41
C ILE A 204 14.48 -10.40 22.68
N THR A 205 15.43 -9.59 22.24
CA THR A 205 16.82 -9.45 22.73
C THR A 205 17.23 -8.07 22.22
N ASP A 206 17.37 -6.97 22.98
CA ASP A 206 17.95 -6.77 24.30
C ASP A 206 17.44 -5.42 24.85
N ILE A 207 16.45 -5.41 25.76
CA ILE A 207 16.14 -4.19 26.55
C ILE A 207 16.35 -4.39 28.05
N ASP A 208 16.66 -5.61 28.52
CA ASP A 208 17.05 -5.84 29.92
C ASP A 208 18.34 -6.64 30.01
N LYS A 209 19.49 -5.96 29.95
CA LYS A 209 20.74 -6.33 30.64
C LYS A 209 21.64 -5.12 30.90
#